data_AF-A0A2V6TC93-F1
#
_entry.id   AF-A0A2V6TC93-F1
#
_cell.length_a   1.000
_cell.length_b   1.000
_cell.length_c   1.000
_cell.angle_alpha   90.00
_cell.angle_beta   90.00
_cell.angle_gamma   90.00
#
_symmetry.space_group_name_H-M   'P 1'
#
loop_
_entity.id
_entity.type
_entity.pdbx_description
1 polymer ?
#
loop_
_entity_poly.entity_id
_entity_poly.type
_entity_poly.pdbx_seq_one_letter_code
_entity_poly.pdbx_strand_id
1 'polypeptide(L)'
;MDTTALLSLAAFTSAVAYLWGRWRGELPPGGLGRAAARMLEGLGTGLIFLALNVGVGGAVVLAIRLAGGFASFYLLDDPTIPILSLLQGLVFQWWRAGR
;
A
#
# COMPACT_ATOMS: atom_id res chain seq x y z
N MET A 1 15.13 -15.64 -6.25
CA MET A 1 14.14 -15.73 -7.34
C MET A 1 14.48 -14.66 -8.34
N ASP A 2 14.61 -15.01 -9.61
CA ASP A 2 14.97 -14.05 -10.65
C ASP A 2 13.81 -13.07 -10.87
N THR A 3 14.11 -11.78 -11.01
CA THR A 3 13.10 -10.72 -11.22
C THR A 3 12.15 -11.05 -12.36
N THR A 4 12.67 -11.69 -13.41
CA THR A 4 11.90 -12.18 -14.55
C THR A 4 10.83 -13.19 -14.12
N ALA A 5 11.17 -14.15 -13.27
CA ALA A 5 10.23 -15.16 -12.78
C ALA A 5 9.10 -14.53 -11.94
N LEU A 6 9.43 -13.53 -11.11
CA LEU A 6 8.44 -12.78 -10.34
C LEU A 6 7.49 -11.97 -11.23
N LEU A 7 8.02 -11.29 -12.25
CA LEU A 7 7.22 -10.54 -13.21
C LEU A 7 6.32 -11.46 -14.04
N SER A 8 6.85 -12.60 -14.50
CA SER A 8 6.06 -13.61 -15.22
C SER A 8 4.92 -14.16 -14.35
N LEU A 9 5.20 -14.48 -13.08
CA LEU A 9 4.18 -14.93 -12.15
C LEU A 9 3.11 -13.86 -11.92
N ALA A 10 3.51 -12.61 -11.65
CA ALA A 10 2.59 -11.50 -11.42
C ALA A 10 1.71 -11.22 -12.66
N ALA A 11 2.30 -11.27 -13.86
CA ALA A 11 1.57 -11.12 -15.11
C ALA A 11 0.56 -12.26 -15.30
N PHE A 12 0.95 -13.50 -15.04
CA PHE A 12 0.07 -14.66 -15.13
C PHE A 12 -1.09 -14.59 -14.15
N THR A 13 -0.84 -14.31 -12.87
CA THR A 13 -1.90 -14.20 -11.85
C THR A 13 -2.85 -13.04 -12.16
N SER A 14 -2.33 -11.93 -12.66
CA SER A 14 -3.14 -10.77 -13.07
C SER A 14 -4.02 -11.11 -14.28
N ALA A 15 -3.49 -11.83 -15.27
CA ALA A 15 -4.23 -12.29 -16.43
C ALA A 15 -5.35 -13.27 -16.04
N VAL A 16 -5.07 -14.23 -15.15
CA VAL A 16 -6.08 -15.17 -14.62
C VAL A 16 -7.20 -14.41 -13.91
N ALA A 17 -6.86 -13.45 -13.03
CA ALA A 17 -7.86 -12.63 -12.33
C ALA A 17 -8.71 -11.81 -13.31
N TYR A 18 -8.10 -11.21 -14.33
CA TYR A 18 -8.80 -10.45 -15.37
C TYR A 18 -9.77 -11.32 -16.19
N LEU A 19 -9.28 -12.47 -16.68
CA LEU A 19 -10.08 -13.41 -17.46
C LEU A 19 -11.26 -13.94 -16.63
N TRP A 20 -11.01 -14.27 -15.36
CA TRP A 20 -12.05 -14.72 -14.43
C TRP A 20 -13.14 -13.66 -14.21
N GLY A 21 -12.76 -12.42 -13.90
CA GLY A 21 -13.73 -11.34 -13.70
C GLY A 21 -14.49 -10.97 -14.98
N ARG A 22 -13.87 -11.13 -16.15
CA ARG A 22 -14.54 -10.94 -17.45
C ARG A 22 -15.50 -12.07 -17.76
N TRP A 23 -15.14 -13.32 -17.46
CA TRP A 23 -16.01 -14.48 -17.61
C TRP A 23 -17.26 -14.38 -16.72
N ARG A 24 -17.13 -13.82 -15.52
CA ARG A 24 -18.27 -13.56 -14.62
C ARG A 24 -19.15 -12.37 -15.02
N GLY A 25 -18.76 -11.60 -16.06
CA GLY A 25 -19.48 -10.39 -16.46
C GLY A 25 -19.35 -9.21 -15.49
N GLU A 26 -18.48 -9.32 -14.48
CA GLU A 26 -18.28 -8.31 -13.43
C GLU A 26 -17.37 -7.14 -13.89
N LEU A 27 -16.65 -7.31 -15.00
CA LEU A 27 -15.67 -6.35 -15.51
C LEU A 27 -16.09 -5.72 -16.86
N PRO A 28 -16.53 -4.45 -16.89
CA PRO A 28 -16.81 -3.76 -18.14
C PRO A 28 -15.52 -3.51 -18.96
N PRO A 29 -15.54 -3.67 -20.31
CA PRO A 29 -14.36 -3.56 -21.17
C PRO A 29 -13.62 -2.20 -21.15
N GLY A 30 -14.29 -1.12 -20.71
CA GLY A 30 -13.73 0.23 -20.69
C GLY A 30 -13.16 0.70 -19.34
N GLY A 31 -13.04 -0.18 -18.33
CA GLY A 31 -12.76 0.23 -16.95
C GLY A 31 -11.27 0.37 -16.57
N LEU A 32 -10.33 -0.10 -17.40
CA LEU A 32 -8.94 -0.29 -16.99
C LEU A 32 -8.26 1.02 -16.55
N GLY A 33 -8.45 2.11 -17.30
CA GLY A 33 -7.87 3.40 -16.97
C GLY A 33 -8.40 3.96 -15.64
N ARG A 34 -9.70 3.79 -15.38
CA ARG A 34 -10.32 4.21 -14.12
C ARG A 34 -9.86 3.35 -12.94
N ALA A 35 -9.66 2.05 -13.16
CA ALA A 35 -9.09 1.14 -12.17
C ALA A 35 -7.63 1.51 -11.85
N ALA A 36 -6.82 1.82 -12.87
CA ALA A 36 -5.44 2.26 -12.71
C ALA A 36 -5.36 3.60 -11.95
N ALA A 37 -6.23 4.57 -12.27
CA ALA A 37 -6.31 5.83 -11.53
C ALA A 37 -6.66 5.60 -10.05
N ARG A 38 -7.64 4.75 -9.75
CA ARG A 38 -8.00 4.39 -8.36
C ARG A 38 -6.88 3.65 -7.62
N MET A 39 -6.13 2.81 -8.31
CA MET A 39 -4.95 2.16 -7.76
C MET A 39 -3.87 3.19 -7.41
N LEU A 40 -3.59 4.15 -8.31
CA LEU A 40 -2.64 5.24 -8.07
C LEU A 40 -3.08 6.15 -6.92
N GLU A 41 -4.36 6.51 -6.83
CA GLU A 41 -4.91 7.22 -5.66
C GLU A 41 -4.66 6.43 -4.36
N GLY A 42 -4.75 5.11 -4.40
CA GLY A 42 -4.52 4.23 -3.25
C GLY A 42 -3.07 4.16 -2.82
N LEU A 43 -2.18 4.00 -3.80
CA LEU A 43 -0.74 4.06 -3.56
C LEU A 43 -0.35 5.43 -3.01
N GLY A 44 -0.87 6.53 -3.57
CA GLY A 44 -0.61 7.88 -3.07
C GLY A 44 -1.09 8.07 -1.63
N THR A 45 -2.30 7.60 -1.31
CA THR A 45 -2.81 7.65 0.06
C THR A 45 -1.96 6.79 1.00
N GLY A 46 -1.55 5.60 0.56
CA GLY A 46 -0.64 4.73 1.32
C GLY A 46 0.72 5.39 1.59
N LEU A 47 1.28 6.11 0.61
CA LEU A 47 2.51 6.88 0.77
C LEU A 47 2.36 8.04 1.77
N ILE A 48 1.20 8.70 1.81
CA ILE A 48 0.91 9.71 2.82
C ILE A 48 0.92 9.07 4.22
N PHE A 49 0.25 7.92 4.40
CA PHE A 49 0.30 7.19 5.67
C PHE A 49 1.70 6.71 6.01
N LEU A 50 2.52 6.32 5.03
CA LEU A 50 3.92 5.96 5.25
C LEU A 50 4.73 7.14 5.78
N ALA A 51 4.62 8.29 5.13
CA ALA A 51 5.26 9.52 5.59
C ALA A 51 4.81 9.91 7.00
N LEU A 52 3.52 9.77 7.31
CA LEU A 52 2.98 10.03 8.63
C LEU A 52 3.49 9.04 9.68
N ASN A 53 3.47 7.73 9.41
CA ASN A 53 3.95 6.71 10.35
C ASN A 53 5.44 6.89 10.66
N VAL A 54 6.26 7.12 9.63
CA VAL A 54 7.71 7.36 9.81
C VAL A 54 7.95 8.68 10.52
N GLY A 55 7.24 9.76 10.15
CA GLY A 55 7.39 11.07 10.77
C GLY A 55 6.98 11.09 12.24
N VAL A 56 5.81 10.54 12.56
CA VAL A 56 5.30 10.43 13.94
C VAL A 56 6.17 9.47 14.74
N GLY A 57 6.51 8.30 14.20
CA GLY A 57 7.40 7.35 14.85
C GLY A 57 8.77 7.97 15.17
N GLY A 58 9.36 8.70 14.21
CA GLY A 58 10.60 9.45 14.41
C GLY A 58 10.49 10.51 15.49
N ALA A 59 9.41 11.29 15.51
CA ALA A 59 9.17 12.28 16.55
C ALA A 59 9.06 11.63 17.95
N VAL A 60 8.38 10.48 18.06
CA VAL A 60 8.27 9.72 19.31
C VAL A 60 9.63 9.19 19.77
N VAL A 61 10.42 8.59 18.87
CA VAL A 61 11.78 8.11 19.18
C VAL A 61 12.65 9.26 19.69
N LEU A 62 12.59 10.43 19.04
CA LEU A 62 13.32 11.61 19.46
C LEU A 62 12.87 12.10 20.85
N ALA A 63 11.57 12.17 21.11
CA ALA A 63 11.04 12.58 22.41
C ALA A 63 11.52 11.66 23.54
N ILE A 64 11.51 10.34 23.33
CA ILE A 64 11.99 9.36 24.32
C ILE A 64 13.49 9.56 24.57
N ARG A 65 14.28 9.74 23.51
CA ARG A 65 15.73 9.96 23.63
C ARG A 65 16.06 11.26 24.37
N LEU A 66 15.33 12.34 24.08
CA LEU A 66 15.50 13.61 24.79
C LEU A 66 15.11 13.52 26.26
N ALA A 67 14.19 12.63 26.62
CA ALA A 67 13.82 12.32 28.00
C ALA A 67 14.81 11.38 28.72
N GLY A 68 15.94 11.02 28.09
CA GLY A 68 16.95 10.11 28.66
C GLY A 68 16.60 8.62 28.54
N GLY A 69 15.53 8.27 27.81
CA GLY A 69 15.13 6.90 27.55
C GLY A 69 15.85 6.27 26.36
N PHE A 70 15.80 4.94 26.28
CA PHE A 70 16.31 4.20 25.12
C PHE A 70 15.18 3.92 24.13
N ALA A 71 15.31 4.46 22.91
CA ALA A 71 14.48 4.10 21.77
C ALA A 71 15.38 3.90 20.54
N SER A 72 15.11 2.85 19.78
CA SER A 72 15.89 2.49 18.59
C SER A 72 15.23 3.01 17.32
N PHE A 73 16.00 3.70 16.48
CA PHE A 73 15.54 4.10 15.14
C PHE A 73 15.28 2.91 14.21
N TYR A 74 15.83 1.72 14.51
CA TYR A 74 15.54 0.51 13.75
C TYR A 74 14.06 0.12 13.76
N LEU A 75 13.29 0.58 14.74
CA LEU A 75 11.85 0.38 14.75
C LEU A 75 11.17 1.04 13.53
N LEU A 76 11.78 2.07 12.93
CA LEU A 76 11.25 2.75 11.74
C LEU A 76 11.61 2.06 10.42
N ASP A 77 12.54 1.11 10.44
CA ASP A 77 12.95 0.32 9.27
C ASP A 77 12.20 -1.03 9.19
N ASP A 78 11.25 -1.25 10.10
CA ASP A 78 10.48 -2.47 10.14
C ASP A 78 9.58 -2.59 8.90
N PRO A 79 9.63 -3.70 8.13
CA PRO A 79 8.85 -3.88 6.92
C PRO A 79 7.32 -3.90 7.16
N THR A 80 6.88 -4.05 8.41
CA THR A 80 5.46 -3.89 8.77
C THR A 80 4.95 -2.47 8.55
N ILE A 81 5.80 -1.43 8.65
CA ILE A 81 5.40 -0.04 8.47
C ILE A 81 4.85 0.21 7.05
N PRO A 82 5.57 -0.08 5.95
CA PRO A 82 5.03 0.12 4.61
C PRO A 82 3.79 -0.75 4.33
N ILE A 83 3.70 -1.96 4.89
CA ILE A 83 2.52 -2.83 4.76
C ILE A 83 1.30 -2.18 5.43
N LEU A 84 1.44 -1.75 6.69
CA LEU A 84 0.37 -1.09 7.43
C LEU A 84 -0.05 0.23 6.78
N SER A 85 0.90 1.02 6.28
CA SER A 85 0.62 2.26 5.56
C SER A 85 -0.19 2.03 4.29
N LEU A 86 0.13 0.97 3.52
CA LEU A 86 -0.66 0.60 2.34
C LEU A 86 -2.08 0.19 2.75
N LEU A 87 -2.23 -0.63 3.78
CA LEU A 87 -3.54 -1.04 4.29
C LEU A 87 -4.36 0.15 4.79
N GLN A 88 -3.74 1.07 5.54
CA GLN A 88 -4.37 2.33 5.98
C GLN A 88 -4.84 3.16 4.78
N GLY A 89 -4.02 3.27 3.73
CA GLY A 89 -4.37 3.95 2.50
C GLY A 89 -5.58 3.33 1.79
N LEU A 90 -5.60 1.99 1.67
CA LEU A 90 -6.72 1.26 1.06
C LEU A 90 -8.01 1.40 1.87
N VAL A 91 -7.94 1.23 3.19
CA VAL A 91 -9.09 1.40 4.10
C VAL A 91 -9.64 2.83 4.02
N PHE A 92 -8.77 3.84 4.06
CA PHE A 92 -9.17 5.24 3.95
C PHE A 92 -9.83 5.53 2.60
N GLN A 93 -9.26 5.02 1.50
CA GLN A 93 -9.84 5.16 0.17
C GLN A 93 -11.23 4.55 0.07
N TRP A 94 -11.42 3.32 0.57
CA TRP A 94 -12.72 2.66 0.55
C TRP A 94 -13.75 3.38 1.43
N TRP A 95 -13.34 3.82 2.61
CA TRP A 95 -14.19 4.62 3.48
C TRP A 95 -14.59 5.96 2.85
N ARG A 96 -13.68 6.63 2.14
CA ARG A 96 -13.96 7.88 1.41
C ARG A 96 -14.91 7.65 0.23
N ALA A 97 -14.77 6.53 -0.49
CA ALA A 97 -15.58 6.22 -1.67
C ALA A 97 -16.99 5.71 -1.34
N GLY A 98 -17.20 5.20 -0.11
CA GLY A 98 -18.51 4.78 0.39
C GLY A 98 -19.36 5.92 0.99
N ARG A 99 -18.87 7.16 0.95
CA ARG A 99 -19.64 8.38 1.22
C ARG A 99 -20.12 9.00 -0.10
#